data_AF-A0A8T1RVP5-F1
#
_entry.id   AF-A0A8T1RVP5-F1
#
_cell.length_a   1.000
_cell.length_b   1.000
_cell.length_c   1.000
_cell.angle_alpha   90.00
_cell.angle_beta   90.00
_cell.angle_gamma   90.00
#
_symmetry.space_group_name_H-M   'P 1'
#
loop_
_entity.id
_entity.type
_entity.pdbx_description
1 polymer ?
#
loop_
_entity_poly.entity_id
_entity_poly.type
_entity_poly.pdbx_seq_one_letter_code
_entity_poly.pdbx_strand_id
1 'polypeptide(L)'
;MYDSVKSFTVKLTLWGKQLTSGNLVHFSTLSSLGKVGPKSLKEYADIISNLQKQFDVRFKDFKALEPHFQLFSTPLLLKLTNVC
;
A
#
# COMPACT_ATOMS: atom_id res chain seq x y z
N MET A 1 2.67 8.94 -10.70
CA MET A 1 3.67 7.93 -10.29
C MET A 1 3.71 7.77 -8.77
N TYR A 2 3.95 8.84 -8.00
CA TYR A 2 3.95 8.79 -6.53
C TYR A 2 2.65 8.23 -5.94
N ASP A 3 1.49 8.74 -6.36
CA ASP A 3 0.18 8.27 -5.86
C ASP A 3 -0.09 6.79 -6.22
N SER A 4 0.40 6.34 -7.37
CA SER A 4 0.29 4.94 -7.79
C SER A 4 1.10 4.02 -6.87
N VAL A 5 2.33 4.42 -6.53
CA VAL A 5 3.19 3.68 -5.59
C VAL A 5 2.55 3.69 -4.19
N LYS A 6 2.12 4.87 -3.70
CA LYS A 6 1.49 5.02 -2.39
C LYS A 6 0.22 4.18 -2.27
N SER A 7 -0.68 4.27 -3.25
CA SER A 7 -1.92 3.48 -3.26
C SER A 7 -1.64 1.98 -3.32
N PHE A 8 -0.63 1.54 -4.06
CA PHE A 8 -0.25 0.12 -4.08
C PHE A 8 0.33 -0.35 -2.74
N THR A 9 1.20 0.43 -2.09
CA THR A 9 1.70 0.13 -0.74
C THR A 9 0.57 0.00 0.28
N VAL A 10 -0.46 0.85 0.20
CA VAL A 10 -1.67 0.75 1.05
C VAL A 10 -2.44 -0.53 0.74
N LYS A 11 -2.61 -0.90 -0.54
CA LYS A 11 -3.25 -2.17 -0.94
C LYS A 11 -2.50 -3.38 -0.38
N LEU A 12 -1.17 -3.42 -0.48
CA LEU A 12 -0.37 -4.50 0.10
C LEU A 12 -0.60 -4.63 1.62
N THR A 13 -0.69 -3.50 2.31
CA THR A 13 -0.95 -3.48 3.76
C THR A 13 -2.34 -4.03 4.09
N LEU A 14 -3.37 -3.65 3.33
CA LEU A 14 -4.72 -4.16 3.47
C LEU A 14 -4.76 -5.68 3.23
N TRP A 15 -4.16 -6.13 2.13
CA TRP A 15 -4.11 -7.54 1.74
C TRP A 15 -3.38 -8.41 2.76
N GLY A 16 -2.26 -7.94 3.31
CA GLY A 16 -1.55 -8.64 4.37
C GLY A 16 -2.45 -8.88 5.60
N LYS A 17 -3.14 -7.83 6.07
CA LYS A 17 -4.08 -7.93 7.19
C LYS A 17 -5.22 -8.90 6.91
N GLN A 18 -5.78 -8.84 5.70
CA GLN A 18 -6.87 -9.70 5.27
C GLN A 18 -6.47 -11.17 5.21
N LEU A 19 -5.28 -11.49 4.69
CA LEU A 19 -4.75 -12.85 4.67
C LEU A 19 -4.50 -13.38 6.09
N THR A 20 -3.92 -12.57 6.98
CA THR A 20 -3.73 -12.95 8.39
C THR A 20 -5.05 -13.20 9.11
N SER A 21 -6.11 -12.45 8.80
CA SER A 21 -7.44 -12.64 9.39
C SER A 21 -8.31 -13.68 8.67
N GLY A 22 -7.80 -14.33 7.61
CA GLY A 22 -8.58 -15.24 6.77
C GLY A 22 -9.73 -14.58 6.00
N ASN A 23 -9.71 -13.27 5.83
CA ASN A 23 -10.71 -12.53 5.05
C ASN A 23 -10.32 -12.54 3.57
N LEU A 24 -11.10 -13.22 2.74
CA LEU A 24 -10.82 -13.39 1.31
C LEU A 24 -11.64 -12.49 0.38
N VAL A 25 -12.29 -11.44 0.90
CA VAL A 25 -13.22 -10.59 0.12
C VAL A 25 -12.59 -9.93 -1.11
N HIS A 26 -11.28 -9.68 -1.12
CA HIS A 26 -10.55 -9.16 -2.30
C HIS A 26 -9.76 -10.22 -3.08
N PHE A 27 -9.87 -11.50 -2.69
CA PHE A 27 -9.18 -12.61 -3.33
C PHE A 27 -10.20 -13.58 -3.92
N SER A 28 -10.98 -13.15 -4.93
CA SER A 28 -12.08 -13.94 -5.52
C SER A 28 -11.63 -15.32 -5.98
N THR A 29 -10.49 -15.42 -6.68
CA THR A 29 -9.92 -16.71 -7.10
C THR A 29 -9.59 -17.59 -5.89
N LEU A 30 -8.97 -17.04 -4.86
CA LEU A 30 -8.61 -17.77 -3.65
C LEU A 30 -9.86 -18.22 -2.87
N SER A 31 -10.89 -17.37 -2.84
CA SER A 31 -12.19 -17.69 -2.26
C SER A 31 -12.93 -18.79 -3.02
N SER A 32 -12.76 -18.88 -4.35
CA SER A 32 -13.39 -19.92 -5.18
C SER A 32 -12.74 -21.30 -5.05
N LEU A 33 -11.49 -21.37 -4.58
CA LEU A 33 -10.74 -22.62 -4.39
C LEU A 33 -11.25 -23.47 -3.20
N GLY A 34 -12.24 -22.97 -2.44
CA GLY A 34 -12.78 -23.65 -1.26
C GLY A 34 -12.01 -23.27 0.01
N LYS A 35 -11.91 -24.21 0.97
CA LYS A 35 -11.22 -23.95 2.25
C LYS A 35 -9.70 -23.92 2.04
N VAL A 36 -9.13 -22.72 2.04
CA VAL A 36 -7.68 -22.51 2.11
C VAL A 36 -7.21 -22.73 3.55
N GLY A 37 -6.23 -23.61 3.74
CA GLY A 37 -5.70 -23.91 5.07
C GLY A 37 -4.95 -22.73 5.69
N PRO A 38 -4.90 -22.62 7.04
CA PRO A 38 -4.18 -21.55 7.73
C PRO A 38 -2.69 -21.45 7.34
N LYS A 39 -2.06 -22.59 7.01
CA LYS A 39 -0.66 -22.63 6.55
C LYS A 39 -0.48 -21.87 5.23
N SER A 40 -1.34 -22.10 4.24
CA SER A 40 -1.28 -21.42 2.94
C SER A 40 -1.61 -19.93 3.07
N LEU A 41 -2.57 -19.56 3.92
CA LEU A 41 -2.85 -18.14 4.19
C LEU A 41 -1.64 -17.41 4.79
N LYS A 42 -0.91 -18.09 5.69
CA LYS A 42 0.35 -17.56 6.24
C LYS A 42 1.41 -17.41 5.16
N GLU A 43 1.60 -18.41 4.29
CA GLU A 43 2.56 -18.33 3.17
C GLU A 43 2.25 -17.14 2.25
N TYR A 44 0.98 -16.90 1.92
CA TYR A 44 0.60 -15.72 1.13
C TYR A 44 0.84 -14.40 1.87
N ALA A 45 0.55 -14.34 3.17
CA ALA A 45 0.84 -13.16 3.98
C ALA A 45 2.35 -12.86 4.04
N ASP A 46 3.19 -13.90 4.14
CA ASP A 46 4.65 -13.78 4.13
C ASP A 46 5.16 -13.26 2.77
N ILE A 47 4.57 -13.71 1.65
CA ILE A 47 4.87 -13.19 0.31
C ILE A 47 4.54 -11.68 0.22
N ILE A 48 3.36 -11.27 0.71
CA ILE A 48 2.96 -9.86 0.73
C ILE A 48 3.91 -9.04 1.60
N SER A 49 4.28 -9.54 2.79
CA SER A 49 5.23 -8.88 3.69
C SER A 49 6.61 -8.70 3.05
N ASN A 50 7.10 -9.71 2.34
CA ASN A 50 8.36 -9.61 1.60
C ASN A 50 8.28 -8.58 0.47
N LEU A 51 7.16 -8.55 -0.27
CA LEU A 51 6.94 -7.56 -1.33
C LEU A 51 6.88 -6.14 -0.77
N GLN A 52 6.24 -5.92 0.39
CA GLN A 52 6.23 -4.62 1.06
C GLN A 52 7.65 -4.15 1.42
N LYS A 53 8.50 -5.04 1.96
CA LYS A 53 9.90 -4.70 2.26
C LYS A 53 10.67 -4.30 1.00
N GLN A 54 10.45 -5.00 -0.12
CA GLN A 54 11.06 -4.63 -1.40
C GLN A 54 10.59 -3.26 -1.89
N PHE A 55 9.31 -2.95 -1.74
CA PHE A 55 8.77 -1.62 -2.06
C PHE A 55 9.37 -0.53 -1.17
N ASP A 56 9.50 -0.78 0.12
CA ASP A 56 10.08 0.18 1.07
C ASP A 56 11.54 0.51 0.73
N VAL A 57 12.32 -0.49 0.31
CA VAL A 57 13.70 -0.29 -0.15
C VAL A 57 13.72 0.43 -1.50
N ARG A 58 12.94 -0.03 -2.49
CA ARG A 58 12.93 0.51 -3.86
C ARG A 58 12.48 1.97 -3.92
N PHE A 59 11.52 2.35 -3.07
CA PHE A 59 10.88 3.66 -3.07
C PHE A 59 11.23 4.50 -1.82
N LYS A 60 12.34 4.19 -1.15
CA LYS A 60 12.80 4.93 0.02
C LYS A 60 12.90 6.44 -0.25
N ASP A 61 13.48 6.81 -1.39
CA ASP A 61 13.65 8.22 -1.77
C ASP A 61 12.32 8.90 -2.11
N PHE A 62 11.36 8.15 -2.67
CA PHE A 62 10.01 8.67 -2.93
C PHE A 62 9.28 9.04 -1.63
N LYS A 63 9.51 8.29 -0.55
CA LYS A 63 8.96 8.63 0.77
C LYS A 63 9.66 9.86 1.35
N ALA A 64 10.98 9.98 1.19
CA ALA A 64 11.70 11.18 1.63
C ALA A 64 11.23 12.46 0.92
N LEU A 65 10.78 12.33 -0.34
CA LEU A 65 10.25 13.42 -1.16
C LEU A 65 8.73 13.61 -1.02
N GLU A 66 8.03 12.81 -0.21
CA GLU A 66 6.57 12.92 0.01
C GLU A 66 6.09 14.35 0.30
N PRO A 67 6.75 15.14 1.17
CA PRO A 67 6.32 16.52 1.43
C PRO A 67 6.32 17.40 0.18
N HIS A 68 7.27 17.17 -0.75
CA HIS A 68 7.35 17.90 -2.00
C HIS A 68 6.25 17.48 -2.96
N PHE A 69 5.95 16.18 -3.04
CA PHE A 69 4.84 15.70 -3.87
C PHE A 69 3.48 16.21 -3.38
N GLN A 70 3.26 16.27 -2.07
CA GLN A 70 2.02 16.81 -1.51
C GLN A 70 1.83 18.31 -1.80
N LEU A 71 2.92 19.08 -1.84
CA LEU A 71 2.89 20.49 -2.20
C LEU A 71 2.37 20.70 -3.63
N PHE A 72 2.82 19.88 -4.58
CA PHE A 72 2.38 19.97 -5.98
C PHE A 72 0.99 19.36 -6.22
N SER A 73 0.59 18.36 -5.43
CA SER A 73 -0.76 17.77 -5.50
C SER A 73 -1.85 18.63 -4.87
N THR A 74 -1.50 19.76 -4.24
CA THR A 74 -2.44 20.67 -3.60
C THR A 74 -2.29 22.09 -4.17
N PRO A 75 -2.93 22.40 -5.33
CA PRO A 75 -2.75 23.70 -6.01
C PRO A 75 -3.17 24.92 -5.18
N LEU A 76 -3.93 24.72 -4.10
CA LEU A 76 -4.62 25.77 -3.36
C LEU A 76 -4.13 25.96 -1.91
N LEU A 77 -3.06 25.27 -1.49
CA LEU A 77 -2.56 25.41 -0.11
C LEU A 77 -1.60 26.61 0.08
N LEU A 78 -1.24 27.31 -0.99
CA LEU A 78 -0.65 28.63 -0.91
C LEU A 78 -1.76 29.67 -0.81
N LYS A 79 -2.39 29.77 0.37
CA LYS A 79 -3.02 31.04 0.73
C LYS A 79 -1.90 32.08 0.72
N LEU A 80 -2.08 33.08 -0.14
CA LEU A 80 -1.29 34.30 -0.27
C LEU A 80 -1.01 34.89 1.13
N THR A 81 0.08 34.46 1.77
CA THR A 81 0.62 35.18 2.91
C THR A 81 1.55 36.24 2.37
N ASN A 82 1.10 37.49 2.58
CA ASN A 82 1.81 38.76 2.44
C ASN A 82 1.76 39.42 1.05
N VAL A 83 0.70 40.19 0.85
CA VAL A 83 0.83 41.51 0.22
C VAL A 83 0.67 42.53 1.35
N CYS A 84 1.70 43.34 1.57
CA CYS A 84 1.70 44.48 2.50
C CYS A 84 0.66 45.52 2.13
#